data_AF-A0A1D2JPQ5-F1
#
_entry.id   AF-A0A1D2JPQ5-F1
#
_cell.length_a   1.000
_cell.length_b   1.000
_cell.length_c   1.000
_cell.angle_alpha   90.00
_cell.angle_beta   90.00
_cell.angle_gamma   90.00
#
_symmetry.space_group_name_H-M   'P 1'
#
loop_
_entity.id
_entity.type
_entity.pdbx_description
1 polymer ?
#
loop_
_entity_poly.entity_id
_entity_poly.type
_entity_poly.pdbx_seq_one_letter_code
_entity_poly.pdbx_strand_id
1 'polypeptide(L)'
;MSKRNNETLGKLVEDRDLTPFSKKSMEYPVGNRFPKMLLAPLRIIRKLREDAISSIESITLHSLSDMSVPRAIRMAFAAIEQAEGAGARVRRSIGTAKLRNFSPFLMLDHFTIGKGAGFPDHPHRGQETITYLLSGGVDHEDFAGHKGTIGPGDLQFMTAGRGIMHAEMPHENPDGSPNVGMQLWVDLPEKLKMCEPRYRDLRASEIPVADIDEGKVTVKVISGQSHGVDSVRDLAYTPVWIFDITIHPGGKVSQPLPQGWNAFAYTLAGTTHFGTASESNTTPASSLGDRSPAKTVGPFHNVVFDKAGDFVDASNAVEAKEDSRFMLIAGQPLDQKVVQYGPFVLNSQEQVYQAMLDYQTHANGFERANGWESEIGKRMG
;
A
#
# COMPACT_ATOMS: atom_id res chain seq x y z
N MET A 1 50.81 -31.10 4.77
CA MET A 1 50.97 -32.44 4.14
C MET A 1 50.11 -33.42 4.94
N SER A 2 48.87 -33.74 4.51
CA SER A 2 48.50 -34.77 3.51
C SER A 2 48.34 -36.15 4.21
N LYS A 3 47.20 -36.86 4.27
CA LYS A 3 46.13 -37.17 3.28
C LYS A 3 44.80 -37.55 3.99
N ARG A 4 43.65 -37.04 3.49
CA ARG A 4 42.52 -37.71 2.72
C ARG A 4 41.56 -38.58 3.55
N ASN A 5 40.28 -38.17 3.68
CA ASN A 5 39.09 -38.44 2.81
C ASN A 5 38.65 -39.91 2.85
N ASN A 6 37.42 -40.23 3.30
CA ASN A 6 36.19 -40.19 2.49
C ASN A 6 34.93 -40.53 3.32
N GLU A 7 33.81 -39.90 2.94
CA GLU A 7 32.42 -40.42 2.95
C GLU A 7 31.80 -40.93 4.27
N THR A 8 30.80 -40.21 4.80
CA THR A 8 29.39 -40.68 4.90
C THR A 8 28.53 -39.54 5.47
N LEU A 9 27.72 -38.87 4.65
CA LEU A 9 26.61 -38.04 5.12
C LEU A 9 25.47 -38.14 4.11
N GLY A 10 24.89 -39.34 4.06
CA GLY A 10 23.58 -39.58 3.48
C GLY A 10 22.61 -39.90 4.61
N LYS A 11 21.37 -39.43 4.44
CA LYS A 11 20.16 -39.62 5.27
C LYS A 11 19.85 -38.49 6.23
N LEU A 12 18.94 -37.61 5.76
CA LEU A 12 17.71 -37.22 6.47
C LEU A 12 16.84 -36.35 5.54
N VAL A 13 16.31 -36.95 4.48
CA VAL A 13 15.11 -36.47 3.76
C VAL A 13 14.35 -37.73 3.32
N GLU A 14 13.29 -38.07 4.06
CA GLU A 14 12.22 -39.06 3.84
C GLU A 14 11.49 -39.10 5.20
N ASP A 15 10.19 -38.91 5.39
CA ASP A 15 9.02 -39.04 4.54
C ASP A 15 7.87 -38.27 5.21
N ARG A 16 6.96 -37.71 4.40
CA ARG A 16 5.50 -37.94 4.51
C ARG A 16 4.76 -37.34 3.30
N ASP A 17 4.40 -38.27 2.43
CA ASP A 17 3.16 -38.34 1.63
C ASP A 17 2.92 -37.33 0.50
N LEU A 18 3.61 -37.56 -0.61
CA LEU A 18 3.08 -37.29 -1.96
C LEU A 18 2.83 -38.62 -2.67
N THR A 19 1.57 -39.05 -2.75
CA THR A 19 1.18 -40.13 -3.65
C THR A 19 1.01 -39.57 -5.08
N PRO A 20 1.54 -40.25 -6.12
CA PRO A 20 1.40 -39.80 -7.50
C PRO A 20 0.03 -40.20 -8.04
N PHE A 21 -0.79 -39.21 -8.43
CA PHE A 21 -2.00 -39.50 -9.19
C PHE A 21 -1.63 -40.04 -10.58
N SER A 22 -2.07 -41.28 -10.78
CA SER A 22 -2.00 -42.08 -12.00
C SER A 22 -2.47 -41.32 -13.25
N LYS A 23 -1.68 -41.42 -14.33
CA LYS A 23 -2.07 -41.05 -15.70
C LYS A 23 -3.26 -41.90 -16.15
N LYS A 24 -4.47 -41.35 -16.05
CA LYS A 24 -5.58 -41.70 -16.94
C LYS A 24 -5.74 -40.57 -17.94
N SER A 25 -5.49 -40.90 -19.20
CA SER A 25 -5.80 -40.10 -20.38
C SER A 25 -7.29 -39.75 -20.36
N MET A 26 -7.60 -38.47 -20.17
CA MET A 26 -8.92 -37.91 -20.39
C MET A 26 -8.82 -37.14 -21.70
N GLU A 27 -9.24 -37.79 -22.79
CA GLU A 27 -9.43 -37.11 -24.08
C GLU A 27 -10.55 -36.08 -23.90
N TYR A 28 -10.22 -34.80 -24.07
CA TYR A 28 -11.21 -33.74 -24.20
C TYR A 28 -11.58 -33.58 -25.67
N PRO A 29 -12.88 -33.54 -26.02
CA PRO A 29 -13.29 -33.32 -27.39
C PRO A 29 -12.89 -31.90 -27.82
N VAL A 30 -12.06 -31.83 -28.87
CA VAL A 30 -11.74 -30.60 -29.58
C VAL A 30 -13.01 -30.13 -30.29
N GLY A 31 -13.73 -29.19 -29.67
CA GLY A 31 -14.93 -28.62 -30.27
C GLY A 31 -15.81 -27.90 -29.27
N ASN A 32 -15.42 -26.68 -28.88
CA ASN A 32 -16.38 -25.57 -28.81
C ASN A 32 -15.68 -24.23 -28.63
N ARG A 33 -16.24 -23.22 -29.30
CA ARG A 33 -15.78 -21.84 -29.32
C ARG A 33 -15.63 -21.30 -27.90
N PHE A 34 -14.44 -20.82 -27.55
CA PHE A 34 -14.26 -19.96 -26.39
C PHE A 34 -15.15 -18.71 -26.55
N PRO A 35 -15.90 -18.30 -25.53
CA PRO A 35 -16.53 -16.99 -25.57
C PRO A 35 -15.40 -15.96 -25.63
N LYS A 36 -15.37 -15.14 -26.69
CA LYS A 36 -14.59 -13.90 -26.70
C LYS A 36 -14.98 -13.13 -25.44
N MET A 37 -14.09 -13.01 -24.46
CA MET A 37 -14.23 -11.98 -23.43
C MET A 37 -14.26 -10.66 -24.21
N LEU A 38 -15.44 -10.03 -24.27
CA LEU A 38 -15.57 -8.72 -24.88
C LEU A 38 -14.68 -7.77 -24.07
N LEU A 39 -13.60 -7.30 -24.69
CA LEU A 39 -12.99 -6.03 -24.32
C LEU A 39 -14.13 -5.00 -24.33
N ALA A 40 -14.40 -4.39 -23.17
CA ALA A 40 -15.33 -3.29 -23.10
C ALA A 40 -14.84 -2.21 -24.09
N PRO A 41 -15.68 -1.68 -24.99
CA PRO A 41 -15.28 -0.64 -25.92
C PRO A 41 -14.62 0.52 -25.17
N LEU A 42 -13.58 1.14 -25.74
CA LEU A 42 -12.89 2.32 -25.17
C LEU A 42 -13.82 3.39 -24.60
N ARG A 43 -15.02 3.55 -25.17
CA ARG A 43 -16.08 4.45 -24.65
C ARG A 43 -16.62 4.05 -23.28
N ILE A 44 -16.78 2.76 -22.99
CA ILE A 44 -17.22 2.25 -21.69
C ILE A 44 -16.11 2.47 -20.65
N ILE A 45 -14.84 2.18 -21.00
CA ILE A 45 -13.70 2.42 -20.09
C ILE A 45 -13.58 3.91 -19.77
N ARG A 46 -13.72 4.78 -20.77
CA ARG A 46 -13.74 6.23 -20.57
C ARG A 46 -14.90 6.67 -19.67
N LYS A 47 -16.10 6.16 -19.89
CA LYS A 47 -17.26 6.46 -19.04
C LYS A 47 -17.07 5.94 -17.61
N LEU A 48 -16.54 4.73 -17.42
CA LEU A 48 -16.25 4.18 -16.09
C LEU A 48 -15.18 4.98 -15.35
N ARG A 49 -14.20 5.54 -16.09
CA ARG A 49 -13.22 6.49 -15.56
C ARG A 49 -13.90 7.80 -15.17
N GLU A 50 -14.74 8.36 -16.03
CA GLU A 50 -15.52 9.58 -15.75
C GLU A 50 -16.44 9.38 -14.53
N ASP A 51 -17.10 8.23 -14.39
CA ASP A 51 -17.95 7.89 -13.24
C ASP A 51 -17.13 7.70 -11.95
N ALA A 52 -15.93 7.09 -12.03
CA ALA A 52 -15.02 6.98 -10.88
C ALA A 52 -14.51 8.35 -10.44
N ILE A 53 -14.10 9.21 -11.39
CA ILE A 53 -13.70 10.59 -11.12
C ILE A 53 -14.88 11.40 -10.54
N SER A 54 -16.08 11.25 -11.08
CA SER A 54 -17.29 11.90 -10.56
C SER A 54 -17.62 11.46 -9.13
N SER A 55 -17.38 10.20 -8.77
CA SER A 55 -17.55 9.73 -7.39
C SER A 55 -16.53 10.37 -6.42
N ILE A 56 -15.32 10.69 -6.90
CA ILE A 56 -14.31 11.45 -6.13
C ILE A 56 -14.77 12.91 -5.92
N GLU A 57 -15.40 13.53 -6.93
CA GLU A 57 -15.94 14.90 -6.85
C GLU A 57 -17.08 15.06 -5.82
N SER A 58 -17.71 13.96 -5.40
CA SER A 58 -18.83 13.97 -4.44
C SER A 58 -18.43 13.78 -2.97
N ILE A 59 -17.13 13.65 -2.66
CA ILE A 59 -16.66 13.46 -1.28
C ILE A 59 -16.86 14.76 -0.50
N THR A 60 -18.02 14.87 0.16
CA THR A 60 -18.36 16.04 0.98
C THR A 60 -17.75 15.86 2.36
N LEU A 61 -16.68 16.60 2.65
CA LEU A 61 -16.26 16.81 4.03
C LEU A 61 -17.27 17.71 4.72
N HIS A 62 -17.69 17.28 5.90
CA HIS A 62 -18.39 18.17 6.81
C HIS A 62 -17.35 18.90 7.64
N SER A 63 -17.47 20.22 7.75
CA SER A 63 -16.65 20.98 8.69
C SER A 63 -16.81 20.39 10.08
N LEU A 64 -15.71 20.30 10.83
CA LEU A 64 -15.81 19.91 12.24
C LEU A 64 -16.67 20.91 12.99
N SER A 65 -17.51 20.38 13.86
CA SER A 65 -18.41 21.12 14.75
C SER A 65 -18.31 20.53 16.15
N ASP A 66 -18.92 21.19 17.14
CA ASP A 66 -18.98 20.69 18.53
C ASP A 66 -19.66 19.31 18.65
N MET A 67 -20.41 18.88 17.62
CA MET A 67 -21.07 17.58 17.56
C MET A 67 -20.26 16.51 16.82
N SER A 68 -19.12 16.87 16.21
CA SER A 68 -18.28 15.90 15.51
C SER A 68 -17.66 14.92 16.49
N VAL A 69 -17.57 13.65 16.09
CA VAL A 69 -17.09 12.57 16.97
C VAL A 69 -15.73 12.06 16.48
N PRO A 70 -14.70 11.93 17.34
CA PRO A 70 -13.44 11.35 16.94
C PRO A 70 -13.61 9.84 16.68
N ARG A 71 -12.88 9.33 15.69
CA ARG A 71 -12.84 7.89 15.39
C ARG A 71 -12.13 7.13 16.51
N ALA A 72 -12.77 6.09 17.01
CA ALA A 72 -12.21 5.20 18.01
C ALA A 72 -11.02 4.39 17.44
N ILE A 73 -10.05 4.07 18.30
CA ILE A 73 -8.95 3.17 17.94
C ILE A 73 -9.44 1.73 18.05
N ARG A 74 -9.61 1.06 16.91
CA ARG A 74 -9.98 -0.35 16.85
C ARG A 74 -8.85 -1.26 17.31
N MET A 75 -7.64 -0.97 16.85
CA MET A 75 -6.43 -1.71 17.23
C MET A 75 -5.17 -0.92 16.92
N ALA A 76 -4.10 -1.17 17.68
CA ALA A 76 -2.76 -0.69 17.33
C ALA A 76 -1.72 -1.78 17.57
N PHE A 77 -0.80 -1.96 16.61
CA PHE A 77 0.19 -3.04 16.64
C PHE A 77 1.46 -2.68 15.87
N ALA A 78 2.60 -3.19 16.35
CA ALA A 78 3.88 -3.04 15.68
C ALA A 78 3.88 -3.78 14.33
N ALA A 79 4.47 -3.14 13.32
CA ALA A 79 4.77 -3.79 12.05
C ALA A 79 5.89 -4.82 12.23
N ILE A 80 5.79 -5.93 11.49
CA ILE A 80 6.72 -7.05 11.61
C ILE A 80 7.79 -6.92 10.54
N GLU A 81 9.06 -7.01 10.93
CA GLU A 81 10.17 -6.96 9.98
C GLU A 81 10.40 -8.33 9.32
N GLN A 82 10.47 -8.35 7.98
CA GLN A 82 10.66 -9.55 7.17
C GLN A 82 11.53 -9.27 5.94
N ALA A 83 12.07 -10.34 5.35
CA ALA A 83 12.79 -10.26 4.08
C ALA A 83 11.81 -10.32 2.91
N GLU A 84 12.07 -9.54 1.86
CA GLU A 84 11.31 -9.51 0.60
C GLU A 84 12.26 -9.27 -0.57
N GLY A 85 11.78 -9.53 -1.79
CA GLY A 85 12.57 -9.35 -3.02
C GLY A 85 13.90 -10.11 -2.97
N ALA A 86 14.96 -9.43 -3.38
CA ALA A 86 16.33 -9.92 -3.26
C ALA A 86 17.07 -9.11 -2.20
N GLY A 87 17.18 -9.65 -0.98
CA GLY A 87 17.96 -9.03 0.11
C GLY A 87 17.36 -7.79 0.77
N ALA A 88 16.17 -7.34 0.36
CA ALA A 88 15.50 -6.19 0.95
C ALA A 88 14.83 -6.56 2.29
N ARG A 89 14.70 -5.57 3.18
CA ARG A 89 13.99 -5.70 4.46
C ARG A 89 12.81 -4.75 4.47
N VAL A 90 11.67 -5.25 4.92
CA VAL A 90 10.43 -4.46 5.06
C VAL A 90 9.82 -4.66 6.42
N ARG A 91 9.19 -3.62 6.97
CA ARG A 91 8.26 -3.73 8.10
C ARG A 91 6.84 -3.76 7.56
N ARG A 92 6.21 -4.94 7.58
CA ARG A 92 4.85 -5.16 7.07
C ARG A 92 3.81 -4.97 8.17
N SER A 93 2.76 -4.21 7.88
CA SER A 93 1.62 -4.03 8.80
C SER A 93 0.32 -4.62 8.26
N ILE A 94 -0.19 -4.07 7.16
CA ILE A 94 -1.28 -4.66 6.36
C ILE A 94 -0.68 -5.76 5.47
N GLY A 95 -1.37 -6.89 5.35
CA GLY A 95 -0.84 -8.09 4.67
C GLY A 95 -0.27 -9.13 5.64
N THR A 96 -0.29 -8.87 6.94
CA THR A 96 0.12 -9.82 7.98
C THR A 96 -1.05 -10.69 8.44
N ALA A 97 -0.80 -11.77 9.19
CA ALA A 97 -1.86 -12.57 9.80
C ALA A 97 -2.79 -11.75 10.73
N LYS A 98 -2.26 -10.67 11.32
CA LYS A 98 -3.02 -9.79 12.22
C LYS A 98 -3.99 -8.87 11.49
N LEU A 99 -3.65 -8.48 10.25
CA LEU A 99 -4.49 -7.66 9.38
C LEU A 99 -4.23 -8.04 7.92
N ARG A 100 -4.83 -9.13 7.48
CA ARG A 100 -4.53 -9.76 6.18
C ARG A 100 -4.81 -8.84 5.00
N ASN A 101 -5.87 -8.05 5.09
CA ASN A 101 -6.16 -6.91 4.24
C ASN A 101 -7.09 -5.97 5.02
N PHE A 102 -7.24 -4.73 4.54
CA PHE A 102 -8.11 -3.71 5.12
C PHE A 102 -8.67 -2.83 4.01
N SER A 103 -9.72 -3.31 3.33
CA SER A 103 -10.26 -2.72 2.09
C SER A 103 -10.33 -1.18 2.13
N PRO A 104 -9.79 -0.48 1.14
CA PRO A 104 -9.22 -1.00 -0.11
C PRO A 104 -7.74 -1.42 -0.01
N PHE A 105 -7.12 -1.37 1.16
CA PHE A 105 -5.70 -1.62 1.34
C PHE A 105 -5.38 -3.11 1.41
N LEU A 106 -4.40 -3.54 0.61
CA LEU A 106 -4.00 -4.94 0.48
C LEU A 106 -2.71 -5.24 1.24
N MET A 107 -1.78 -4.29 1.24
CA MET A 107 -0.46 -4.43 1.84
C MET A 107 0.09 -3.05 2.19
N LEU A 108 0.82 -2.96 3.30
CA LEU A 108 1.63 -1.79 3.60
C LEU A 108 2.99 -2.23 4.15
N ASP A 109 4.03 -1.87 3.41
CA ASP A 109 5.42 -2.08 3.77
C ASP A 109 6.12 -0.73 4.01
N HIS A 110 6.91 -0.66 5.07
CA HIS A 110 7.95 0.36 5.25
C HIS A 110 9.28 -0.31 4.96
N PHE A 111 9.86 -0.02 3.80
CA PHE A 111 11.06 -0.68 3.31
C PHE A 111 12.35 0.05 3.71
N THR A 112 13.42 -0.72 3.82
CA THR A 112 14.80 -0.24 3.88
C THR A 112 15.62 -1.10 2.94
N ILE A 113 16.15 -0.48 1.88
CA ILE A 113 16.84 -1.17 0.79
C ILE A 113 18.28 -0.67 0.74
N GLY A 114 19.21 -1.53 1.15
CA GLY A 114 20.65 -1.27 1.06
C GLY A 114 21.22 -1.61 -0.32
N LYS A 115 22.53 -1.36 -0.48
CA LYS A 115 23.26 -1.75 -1.69
C LYS A 115 23.20 -3.26 -1.91
N GLY A 116 23.03 -3.69 -3.16
CA GLY A 116 22.95 -5.10 -3.54
C GLY A 116 21.67 -5.80 -3.09
N ALA A 117 20.65 -5.02 -2.73
CA ALA A 117 19.29 -5.49 -2.47
C ALA A 117 18.29 -4.79 -3.40
N GLY A 118 17.06 -5.28 -3.50
CA GLY A 118 16.00 -4.61 -4.24
C GLY A 118 14.86 -5.53 -4.63
N PHE A 119 14.03 -5.06 -5.55
CA PHE A 119 12.91 -5.79 -6.13
C PHE A 119 13.16 -5.93 -7.64
N PRO A 120 13.88 -6.99 -8.08
CA PRO A 120 14.11 -7.23 -9.50
C PRO A 120 12.79 -7.56 -10.21
N ASP A 121 12.84 -7.80 -11.51
CA ASP A 121 11.70 -8.05 -12.40
C ASP A 121 10.62 -8.93 -11.78
N HIS A 122 9.45 -8.32 -11.54
CA HIS A 122 8.29 -9.00 -10.97
C HIS A 122 6.97 -8.46 -11.55
N PRO A 123 5.92 -9.28 -11.63
CA PRO A 123 4.65 -8.87 -12.19
C PRO A 123 3.69 -8.29 -11.15
N HIS A 124 2.64 -7.59 -11.60
CA HIS A 124 1.43 -7.26 -10.84
C HIS A 124 0.18 -7.30 -11.73
N ARG A 125 -1.01 -7.59 -11.16
CA ARG A 125 -2.31 -7.49 -11.83
C ARG A 125 -3.46 -7.26 -10.84
N GLY A 126 -4.26 -6.23 -11.12
CA GLY A 126 -5.53 -5.98 -10.42
C GLY A 126 -5.46 -5.04 -9.21
N GLN A 127 -4.32 -4.40 -8.97
CA GLN A 127 -4.10 -3.41 -7.90
C GLN A 127 -3.41 -2.15 -8.41
N GLU A 128 -3.35 -1.12 -7.56
CA GLU A 128 -2.41 0.00 -7.66
C GLU A 128 -1.31 -0.19 -6.61
N THR A 129 -0.07 0.12 -6.95
CA THR A 129 1.03 0.27 -5.99
C THR A 129 1.35 1.75 -5.85
N ILE A 130 1.51 2.22 -4.62
CA ILE A 130 1.85 3.60 -4.30
C ILE A 130 3.15 3.57 -3.52
N THR A 131 4.22 4.04 -4.14
CA THR A 131 5.55 4.13 -3.54
C THR A 131 5.77 5.58 -3.09
N TYR A 132 6.05 5.79 -1.79
CA TYR A 132 6.40 7.09 -1.20
C TYR A 132 7.80 7.01 -0.60
N LEU A 133 8.72 7.85 -1.07
CA LEU A 133 10.10 7.77 -0.62
C LEU A 133 10.39 8.75 0.52
N LEU A 134 10.95 8.25 1.61
CA LEU A 134 11.28 9.03 2.81
C LEU A 134 12.71 9.56 2.77
N SER A 135 13.67 8.76 2.29
CA SER A 135 15.07 9.14 2.10
C SER A 135 15.75 8.31 1.01
N GLY A 136 16.76 8.90 0.35
CA GLY A 136 17.51 8.26 -0.74
C GLY A 136 16.80 8.35 -2.09
N GLY A 137 16.88 7.30 -2.91
CA GLY A 137 16.21 7.15 -4.21
C GLY A 137 15.77 5.71 -4.49
N VAL A 138 14.74 5.53 -5.32
CA VAL A 138 14.40 4.23 -5.93
C VAL A 138 14.31 4.42 -7.43
N ASP A 139 15.11 3.67 -8.18
CA ASP A 139 15.00 3.58 -9.64
C ASP A 139 13.91 2.55 -9.99
N HIS A 140 13.05 2.90 -10.95
CA HIS A 140 12.04 1.99 -11.47
C HIS A 140 12.15 1.86 -12.99
N GLU A 141 11.79 0.68 -13.51
CA GLU A 141 11.78 0.36 -14.93
C GLU A 141 10.69 -0.68 -15.22
N ASP A 142 9.92 -0.51 -16.29
CA ASP A 142 8.88 -1.45 -16.70
C ASP A 142 9.03 -1.97 -18.13
N PHE A 143 8.30 -3.04 -18.43
CA PHE A 143 8.26 -3.66 -19.75
C PHE A 143 7.56 -2.84 -20.85
N ALA A 144 7.03 -1.66 -20.50
CA ALA A 144 6.41 -0.72 -21.42
C ALA A 144 7.37 0.42 -21.81
N GLY A 145 8.56 0.45 -21.22
CA GLY A 145 9.62 1.42 -21.47
C GLY A 145 9.57 2.63 -20.54
N HIS A 146 8.68 2.66 -19.54
CA HIS A 146 8.68 3.68 -18.50
C HIS A 146 9.81 3.41 -17.53
N LYS A 147 10.55 4.46 -17.19
CA LYS A 147 11.62 4.42 -16.19
C LYS A 147 11.86 5.78 -15.57
N GLY A 148 12.42 5.79 -14.38
CA GLY A 148 12.71 7.01 -13.65
C GLY A 148 13.29 6.73 -12.28
N THR A 149 13.52 7.80 -11.53
CA THR A 149 13.94 7.75 -10.13
C THR A 149 12.92 8.51 -9.29
N ILE A 150 12.44 7.85 -8.25
CA ILE A 150 11.61 8.42 -7.18
C ILE A 150 12.60 8.99 -6.16
N GLY A 151 12.57 10.30 -5.92
CA GLY A 151 13.43 10.97 -4.95
C GLY A 151 12.75 11.21 -3.60
N PRO A 152 13.46 11.76 -2.58
CA PRO A 152 12.88 11.98 -1.25
C PRO A 152 11.67 12.90 -1.32
N GLY A 153 10.56 12.45 -0.74
CA GLY A 153 9.28 13.14 -0.76
C GLY A 153 8.45 12.93 -2.04
N ASP A 154 9.00 12.29 -3.07
CA ASP A 154 8.24 11.96 -4.28
C ASP A 154 7.36 10.74 -4.06
N LEU A 155 6.28 10.68 -4.84
CA LEU A 155 5.42 9.52 -4.95
C LEU A 155 5.32 9.02 -6.38
N GLN A 156 5.15 7.71 -6.50
CA GLN A 156 4.72 7.05 -7.73
C GLN A 156 3.43 6.28 -7.46
N PHE A 157 2.40 6.56 -8.25
CA PHE A 157 1.16 5.79 -8.30
C PHE A 157 1.16 4.95 -9.57
N MET A 158 1.37 3.64 -9.43
CA MET A 158 1.35 2.69 -10.53
C MET A 158 0.05 1.90 -10.51
N THR A 159 -0.81 2.10 -11.49
CA THR A 159 -1.95 1.22 -11.73
C THR A 159 -1.47 0.00 -12.52
N ALA A 160 -1.51 -1.20 -11.94
CA ALA A 160 -1.11 -2.42 -12.63
C ALA A 160 -2.15 -2.91 -13.64
N GLY A 161 -3.45 -2.72 -13.35
CA GLY A 161 -4.54 -3.08 -14.25
C GLY A 161 -4.43 -4.52 -14.75
N ARG A 162 -4.55 -4.71 -16.08
CA ARG A 162 -4.46 -6.02 -16.75
C ARG A 162 -3.09 -6.68 -16.70
N GLY A 163 -2.04 -6.02 -16.22
CA GLY A 163 -0.72 -6.63 -16.10
C GLY A 163 0.41 -5.64 -16.32
N ILE A 164 1.36 -5.63 -15.40
CA ILE A 164 2.64 -4.95 -15.56
C ILE A 164 3.77 -5.84 -15.06
N MET A 165 4.93 -5.81 -15.70
CA MET A 165 6.17 -6.34 -15.16
C MET A 165 7.17 -5.20 -15.03
N HIS A 166 7.76 -5.07 -13.85
CA HIS A 166 8.66 -3.97 -13.52
C HIS A 166 9.72 -4.39 -12.51
N ALA A 167 10.73 -3.53 -12.34
CA ALA A 167 11.72 -3.61 -11.28
C ALA A 167 11.72 -2.30 -10.48
N GLU A 168 12.02 -2.41 -9.19
CA GLU A 168 12.22 -1.30 -8.25
C GLU A 168 13.52 -1.54 -7.48
N MET A 169 14.58 -0.84 -7.89
CA MET A 169 15.94 -1.04 -7.41
C MET A 169 16.41 0.20 -6.63
N PRO A 170 17.22 0.03 -5.57
CA PRO A 170 17.73 1.16 -4.82
C PRO A 170 18.59 2.05 -5.73
N HIS A 171 18.37 3.36 -5.66
CA HIS A 171 19.32 4.31 -6.22
C HIS A 171 20.61 4.29 -5.38
N GLU A 172 21.77 4.44 -6.01
CA GLU A 172 23.03 4.48 -5.27
C GLU A 172 23.21 5.83 -4.59
N ASN A 173 23.10 5.85 -3.25
CA ASN A 173 23.38 7.05 -2.47
C ASN A 173 24.90 7.28 -2.38
N PRO A 174 25.42 8.51 -2.54
CA PRO A 174 26.85 8.81 -2.49
C PRO A 174 27.55 8.38 -1.20
N ASP A 175 26.84 8.38 -0.08
CA ASP A 175 27.34 7.97 1.24
C ASP A 175 27.11 6.48 1.56
N GLY A 176 26.51 5.73 0.63
CA GLY A 176 26.16 4.32 0.80
C GLY A 176 25.01 4.07 1.78
N SER A 177 24.30 5.11 2.23
CA SER A 177 23.14 4.97 3.10
C SER A 177 22.01 4.18 2.40
N PRO A 178 21.18 3.44 3.16
CA PRO A 178 20.06 2.72 2.57
C PRO A 178 18.93 3.66 2.15
N ASN A 179 18.14 3.21 1.17
CA ASN A 179 16.93 3.89 0.71
C ASN A 179 15.75 3.48 1.58
N VAL A 180 14.97 4.46 2.05
CA VAL A 180 13.87 4.23 2.98
C VAL A 180 12.60 4.82 2.40
N GLY A 181 11.53 4.04 2.40
CA GLY A 181 10.25 4.47 1.87
C GLY A 181 9.12 3.55 2.27
N MET A 182 7.96 3.81 1.71
CA MET A 182 6.74 3.06 1.97
C MET A 182 6.14 2.59 0.66
N GLN A 183 5.57 1.39 0.67
CA GLN A 183 4.81 0.86 -0.45
C GLN A 183 3.44 0.40 0.03
N LEU A 184 2.40 1.04 -0.50
CA LEU A 184 1.01 0.75 -0.22
C LEU A 184 0.39 0.09 -1.45
N TRP A 185 -0.23 -1.07 -1.27
CA TRP A 185 -1.07 -1.67 -2.33
C TRP A 185 -2.52 -1.33 -2.07
N VAL A 186 -3.18 -0.80 -3.10
CA VAL A 186 -4.60 -0.42 -3.08
C VAL A 186 -5.34 -1.26 -4.11
N ASP A 187 -6.40 -1.94 -3.69
CA ASP A 187 -7.23 -2.76 -4.55
C ASP A 187 -7.93 -1.90 -5.61
N LEU A 188 -7.98 -2.38 -6.86
CA LEU A 188 -8.80 -1.75 -7.89
C LEU A 188 -10.24 -2.25 -7.80
N PRO A 189 -11.25 -1.39 -8.09
CA PRO A 189 -12.62 -1.84 -8.30
C PRO A 189 -12.63 -2.94 -9.36
N GLU A 190 -13.47 -3.97 -9.18
CA GLU A 190 -13.57 -5.12 -10.09
C GLU A 190 -13.58 -4.70 -11.57
N LYS A 191 -14.38 -3.68 -11.90
CA LYS A 191 -14.54 -3.14 -13.26
C LYS A 191 -13.27 -2.50 -13.86
N LEU A 192 -12.28 -2.16 -13.04
CA LEU A 192 -11.01 -1.54 -13.43
C LEU A 192 -9.82 -2.48 -13.34
N LYS A 193 -9.97 -3.70 -12.82
CA LYS A 193 -8.86 -4.66 -12.70
C LYS A 193 -8.23 -5.07 -14.03
N MET A 194 -8.92 -4.86 -15.15
CA MET A 194 -8.43 -5.14 -16.50
C MET A 194 -8.18 -3.87 -17.33
N CYS A 195 -8.09 -2.70 -16.70
CA CYS A 195 -7.70 -1.47 -17.41
C CYS A 195 -6.24 -1.53 -17.86
N GLU A 196 -5.86 -0.66 -18.81
CA GLU A 196 -4.46 -0.53 -19.20
C GLU A 196 -3.62 -0.01 -18.02
N PRO A 197 -2.38 -0.51 -17.84
CA PRO A 197 -1.48 0.02 -16.81
C PRO A 197 -1.20 1.51 -17.02
N ARG A 198 -0.97 2.24 -15.93
CA ARG A 198 -0.58 3.65 -15.99
C ARG A 198 0.34 4.02 -14.84
N TYR A 199 1.14 5.07 -15.04
CA TYR A 199 1.87 5.75 -13.99
C TYR A 199 1.32 7.15 -13.77
N ARG A 200 1.34 7.60 -12.52
CA ARG A 200 1.22 8.99 -12.13
C ARG A 200 2.26 9.30 -11.08
N ASP A 201 3.29 10.01 -11.48
CA ASP A 201 4.29 10.55 -10.54
C ASP A 201 3.77 11.86 -9.93
N LEU A 202 4.13 12.09 -8.67
CA LEU A 202 3.88 13.32 -7.93
C LEU A 202 5.18 13.72 -7.23
N ARG A 203 5.78 14.82 -7.65
CA ARG A 203 7.03 15.32 -7.05
C ARG A 203 6.76 15.95 -5.70
N ALA A 204 7.74 15.89 -4.80
CA ALA A 204 7.67 16.50 -3.48
C ALA A 204 7.28 17.98 -3.54
N SER A 205 7.78 18.71 -4.54
CA SER A 205 7.50 20.13 -4.77
C SER A 205 6.08 20.43 -5.24
N GLU A 206 5.36 19.41 -5.73
CA GLU A 206 3.96 19.54 -6.16
C GLU A 206 2.97 19.29 -5.00
N ILE A 207 3.45 18.78 -3.86
CA ILE A 207 2.59 18.41 -2.72
C ILE A 207 2.27 19.66 -1.90
N PRO A 208 0.98 20.06 -1.81
CA PRO A 208 0.57 21.18 -0.97
C PRO A 208 0.77 20.86 0.52
N VAL A 209 1.05 21.90 1.31
CA VAL A 209 1.30 21.80 2.74
C VAL A 209 0.31 22.68 3.49
N ALA A 210 -0.30 22.11 4.54
CA ALA A 210 -1.06 22.85 5.52
C ALA A 210 -0.24 22.97 6.81
N ASP A 211 0.10 24.20 7.20
CA ASP A 211 0.70 24.51 8.49
C ASP A 211 -0.40 25.01 9.44
N ILE A 212 -0.57 24.31 10.56
CA ILE A 212 -1.65 24.56 11.52
C ILE A 212 -1.11 24.60 12.95
N ASP A 213 -2.00 24.91 13.90
CA ASP A 213 -1.69 24.96 15.34
C ASP A 213 -0.48 25.87 15.62
N GLU A 214 -0.52 27.07 15.05
CA GLU A 214 0.55 28.08 15.16
C GLU A 214 1.93 27.58 14.67
N GLY A 215 1.93 26.71 13.66
CA GLY A 215 3.14 26.15 13.05
C GLY A 215 3.70 24.94 13.80
N LYS A 216 2.96 24.39 14.77
CA LYS A 216 3.38 23.16 15.48
C LYS A 216 3.03 21.89 14.73
N VAL A 217 2.16 21.98 13.72
CA VAL A 217 1.80 20.82 12.90
C VAL A 217 1.92 21.17 11.42
N THR A 218 2.62 20.31 10.70
CA THR A 218 2.75 20.37 9.25
C THR A 218 2.09 19.12 8.65
N VAL A 219 1.15 19.33 7.73
CA VAL A 219 0.46 18.28 6.99
C VAL A 219 0.80 18.39 5.52
N LYS A 220 1.53 17.40 4.97
CA LYS A 220 1.67 17.25 3.51
C LYS A 220 0.41 16.57 2.97
N VAL A 221 -0.34 17.29 2.14
CA VAL A 221 -1.63 16.85 1.57
C VAL A 221 -1.38 16.09 0.28
N ILE A 222 -0.90 14.84 0.39
CA ILE A 222 -0.57 14.00 -0.78
C ILE A 222 -1.81 13.70 -1.61
N SER A 223 -2.91 13.30 -0.97
CA SER A 223 -4.21 13.08 -1.61
C SER A 223 -5.33 13.40 -0.64
N GLY A 224 -6.35 14.14 -1.08
CA GLY A 224 -7.49 14.56 -0.27
C GLY A 224 -7.44 16.03 0.10
N GLN A 225 -8.00 16.36 1.27
CA GLN A 225 -8.05 17.73 1.78
C GLN A 225 -7.72 17.77 3.27
N SER A 226 -6.97 18.78 3.70
CA SER A 226 -6.65 19.04 5.11
C SER A 226 -6.68 20.55 5.37
N HIS A 227 -7.48 20.97 6.36
CA HIS A 227 -7.51 22.35 6.87
C HIS A 227 -7.58 23.46 5.78
N GLY A 228 -8.43 23.26 4.77
CA GLY A 228 -8.62 24.21 3.66
C GLY A 228 -7.58 24.12 2.54
N VAL A 229 -6.66 23.16 2.62
CA VAL A 229 -5.67 22.86 1.57
C VAL A 229 -6.07 21.55 0.87
N ASP A 230 -6.27 21.64 -0.44
CA ASP A 230 -6.59 20.51 -1.32
C ASP A 230 -5.33 19.95 -1.99
N SER A 231 -5.28 18.64 -2.20
CA SER A 231 -4.22 17.96 -2.95
C SER A 231 -4.34 18.20 -4.46
N VAL A 232 -3.30 17.78 -5.20
CA VAL A 232 -3.42 17.51 -6.63
C VAL A 232 -4.46 16.40 -6.86
N ARG A 233 -5.23 16.49 -7.96
CA ARG A 233 -6.31 15.55 -8.31
C ARG A 233 -5.81 14.42 -9.24
N ASP A 234 -6.67 13.42 -9.44
CA ASP A 234 -6.52 12.30 -10.40
C ASP A 234 -5.28 11.40 -10.21
N LEU A 235 -4.85 11.23 -8.97
CA LEU A 235 -3.67 10.41 -8.60
C LEU A 235 -3.93 8.90 -8.70
N ALA A 236 -5.03 8.42 -8.12
CA ALA A 236 -5.39 7.01 -8.04
C ALA A 236 -6.81 6.76 -8.59
N TYR A 237 -7.10 5.53 -9.02
CA TYR A 237 -8.46 5.15 -9.43
C TYR A 237 -9.34 4.78 -8.25
N THR A 238 -8.78 4.16 -7.23
CA THR A 238 -9.49 3.92 -5.97
C THR A 238 -9.39 5.16 -5.09
N PRO A 239 -10.50 5.74 -4.61
CA PRO A 239 -10.45 6.92 -3.77
C PRO A 239 -9.68 6.66 -2.47
N VAL A 240 -8.54 7.34 -2.32
CA VAL A 240 -7.63 7.23 -1.19
C VAL A 240 -7.11 8.61 -0.82
N TRP A 241 -7.11 8.90 0.47
CA TRP A 241 -6.52 10.08 1.08
C TRP A 241 -5.26 9.68 1.83
N ILE A 242 -4.21 10.46 1.65
CA ILE A 242 -2.88 10.18 2.16
C ILE A 242 -2.32 11.50 2.69
N PHE A 243 -1.86 11.47 3.93
CA PHE A 243 -1.23 12.60 4.61
C PHE A 243 0.08 12.14 5.25
N ASP A 244 1.15 12.92 5.11
CA ASP A 244 2.37 12.81 5.91
C ASP A 244 2.36 13.95 6.92
N ILE A 245 2.19 13.61 8.20
CA ILE A 245 1.92 14.57 9.27
C ILE A 245 3.11 14.56 10.23
N THR A 246 3.64 15.76 10.49
CA THR A 246 4.63 16.02 11.53
C THR A 246 4.00 16.90 12.62
N ILE A 247 4.15 16.51 13.88
CA ILE A 247 3.67 17.22 15.06
C ILE A 247 4.84 17.52 15.99
N HIS A 248 5.19 18.79 16.12
CA HIS A 248 6.16 19.28 17.09
C HIS A 248 5.65 19.11 18.52
N PRO A 249 6.52 19.05 19.54
CA PRO A 249 6.11 18.96 20.94
C PRO A 249 5.02 19.98 21.32
N GLY A 250 3.93 19.49 21.93
CA GLY A 250 2.76 20.28 22.30
C GLY A 250 1.80 20.63 21.15
N GLY A 251 2.09 20.17 19.93
CA GLY A 251 1.21 20.32 18.77
C GLY A 251 0.04 19.33 18.78
N LYS A 252 -1.06 19.70 18.13
CA LYS A 252 -2.26 18.87 17.98
C LYS A 252 -2.93 19.02 16.61
N VAL A 253 -3.56 17.94 16.13
CA VAL A 253 -4.32 17.92 14.89
C VAL A 253 -5.60 17.10 15.04
N SER A 254 -6.67 17.62 14.45
CA SER A 254 -7.93 16.91 14.25
C SER A 254 -8.19 16.83 12.74
N GLN A 255 -7.84 15.71 12.12
CA GLN A 255 -7.95 15.54 10.67
C GLN A 255 -9.33 14.95 10.30
N PRO A 256 -10.22 15.72 9.62
CA PRO A 256 -11.47 15.19 9.10
C PRO A 256 -11.21 14.10 8.06
N LEU A 257 -12.04 13.06 8.07
CA LEU A 257 -11.98 11.97 7.10
C LEU A 257 -13.37 11.70 6.53
N PRO A 258 -13.48 11.30 5.25
CA PRO A 258 -14.77 10.98 4.66
C PRO A 258 -15.52 9.90 5.43
N GLN A 259 -16.80 10.10 5.69
CA GLN A 259 -17.62 9.16 6.44
C GLN A 259 -17.67 7.79 5.76
N GLY A 260 -17.65 6.72 6.57
CA GLY A 260 -17.68 5.34 6.09
C GLY A 260 -16.37 4.84 5.48
N TRP A 261 -15.35 5.70 5.30
CA TRP A 261 -14.04 5.28 4.82
C TRP A 261 -13.29 4.47 5.88
N ASN A 262 -12.52 3.48 5.44
CA ASN A 262 -11.57 2.79 6.31
C ASN A 262 -10.33 3.66 6.49
N ALA A 263 -9.80 3.76 7.71
CA ALA A 263 -8.66 4.62 8.01
C ALA A 263 -7.67 3.97 8.98
N PHE A 264 -6.39 4.28 8.79
CA PHE A 264 -5.33 3.89 9.69
C PHE A 264 -4.19 4.91 9.68
N ALA A 265 -3.40 4.95 10.75
CA ALA A 265 -2.16 5.70 10.83
C ALA A 265 -0.96 4.76 10.94
N TYR A 266 0.15 5.07 10.27
CA TYR A 266 1.41 4.36 10.40
C TYR A 266 2.48 5.29 10.96
N THR A 267 2.96 5.02 12.17
CA THR A 267 3.93 5.87 12.86
C THR A 267 5.35 5.65 12.32
N LEU A 268 6.05 6.74 12.03
CA LEU A 268 7.39 6.73 11.43
C LEU A 268 8.48 7.11 12.43
N ALA A 269 8.26 8.16 13.20
CA ALA A 269 9.22 8.70 14.16
C ALA A 269 8.52 9.31 15.38
N GLY A 270 9.26 9.40 16.48
CA GLY A 270 8.73 9.92 17.75
C GLY A 270 7.58 9.10 18.32
N THR A 271 6.85 9.72 19.23
CA THR A 271 5.68 9.13 19.89
C THR A 271 4.45 9.98 19.60
N THR A 272 3.38 9.35 19.13
CA THR A 272 2.09 10.02 18.86
C THR A 272 1.06 9.60 19.90
N HIS A 273 0.29 10.56 20.41
CA HIS A 273 -0.92 10.29 21.17
C HIS A 273 -2.12 10.35 20.24
N PHE A 274 -2.81 9.22 20.03
CA PHE A 274 -4.02 9.16 19.22
C PHE A 274 -5.27 9.17 20.10
N GLY A 275 -6.29 9.93 19.67
CA GLY A 275 -7.56 10.10 20.39
C GLY A 275 -7.54 11.22 21.44
N THR A 276 -8.73 11.63 21.89
CA THR A 276 -8.88 12.66 22.93
C THR A 276 -8.53 12.11 24.31
N ALA A 277 -7.65 12.78 25.05
CA ALA A 277 -7.53 12.55 26.49
C ALA A 277 -8.89 12.86 27.16
N SER A 278 -9.44 11.91 27.92
CA SER A 278 -10.60 12.21 28.76
C SER A 278 -10.13 13.12 29.90
N GLU A 279 -10.59 14.37 29.93
CA GLU A 279 -10.31 15.30 31.03
C GLU A 279 -11.07 14.97 32.33
N SER A 280 -11.83 13.87 32.41
CA SER A 280 -12.43 13.46 33.68
C SER A 280 -12.33 11.94 33.91
N ASN A 281 -11.58 11.57 34.94
CA ASN A 281 -11.65 10.26 35.61
C ASN A 281 -12.67 10.29 36.77
N THR A 282 -13.66 11.18 36.77
CA THR A 282 -14.55 11.41 37.92
C THR A 282 -16.03 11.13 37.70
N THR A 283 -16.45 10.62 36.54
CA THR A 283 -17.83 10.17 36.34
C THR A 283 -17.86 8.73 35.85
N PRO A 284 -18.53 7.80 36.56
CA PRO A 284 -18.71 6.44 36.07
C PRO A 284 -19.48 6.50 34.75
N ALA A 285 -18.96 5.78 33.75
CA ALA A 285 -19.51 5.72 32.40
C ALA A 285 -20.99 5.31 32.42
N SER A 286 -21.89 6.29 32.38
CA SER A 286 -23.31 6.07 32.15
C SER A 286 -23.60 6.31 30.67
N SER A 287 -23.75 5.19 29.95
CA SER A 287 -24.61 5.02 28.78
C SER A 287 -24.57 6.11 27.70
N LEU A 288 -23.67 5.95 26.73
CA LEU A 288 -23.83 6.08 25.26
C LEU A 288 -22.46 6.42 24.63
N GLY A 289 -21.88 5.45 23.93
CA GLY A 289 -20.67 5.61 23.11
C GLY A 289 -19.37 5.36 23.88
N ASP A 290 -18.95 4.09 23.92
CA ASP A 290 -17.67 3.63 24.45
C ASP A 290 -16.51 4.36 23.72
N ARG A 291 -16.07 5.50 24.28
CA ARG A 291 -14.93 6.25 23.75
C ARG A 291 -13.69 5.40 24.01
N SER A 292 -13.14 4.79 22.95
CA SER A 292 -11.88 4.06 23.07
C SER A 292 -10.81 4.96 23.69
N PRO A 293 -10.06 4.49 24.70
CA PRO A 293 -9.11 5.33 25.41
C PRO A 293 -8.03 5.84 24.47
N ALA A 294 -7.63 7.10 24.66
CA ALA A 294 -6.46 7.65 23.97
C ALA A 294 -5.25 6.72 24.14
N LYS A 295 -4.44 6.59 23.09
CA LYS A 295 -3.30 5.67 23.08
C LYS A 295 -2.03 6.36 22.64
N THR A 296 -1.01 6.25 23.47
CA THR A 296 0.36 6.63 23.15
C THR A 296 1.03 5.52 22.33
N VAL A 297 1.56 5.86 21.16
CA VAL A 297 2.09 4.90 20.20
C VAL A 297 3.47 5.37 19.71
N GLY A 298 4.49 4.53 19.88
CA GLY A 298 5.84 4.77 19.35
C GLY A 298 5.96 4.48 17.86
N PRO A 299 7.17 4.52 17.28
CA PRO A 299 7.36 4.34 15.84
C PRO A 299 7.06 2.92 15.36
N PHE A 300 6.84 2.78 14.06
CA PHE A 300 6.62 1.54 13.31
C PHE A 300 5.40 0.73 13.77
N HIS A 301 4.35 1.43 14.19
CA HIS A 301 3.05 0.84 14.52
C HIS A 301 2.00 1.24 13.50
N ASN A 302 1.07 0.33 13.25
CA ASN A 302 -0.17 0.62 12.56
C ASN A 302 -1.28 0.79 13.59
N VAL A 303 -1.97 1.93 13.55
CA VAL A 303 -3.12 2.30 14.37
C VAL A 303 -4.35 2.31 13.46
N VAL A 304 -5.21 1.32 13.60
CA VAL A 304 -6.43 1.17 12.80
C VAL A 304 -7.59 1.79 13.55
N PHE A 305 -8.35 2.64 12.86
CA PHE A 305 -9.51 3.31 13.41
C PHE A 305 -10.81 2.61 13.00
N ASP A 306 -11.84 2.78 13.81
CA ASP A 306 -13.20 2.42 13.41
C ASP A 306 -13.71 3.35 12.29
N LYS A 307 -14.67 2.86 11.51
CA LYS A 307 -15.33 3.66 10.47
C LYS A 307 -16.24 4.73 11.06
N ALA A 308 -16.75 4.51 12.28
CA ALA A 308 -17.61 5.44 12.98
C ALA A 308 -16.78 6.61 13.54
N GLY A 309 -17.30 7.83 13.39
CA GLY A 309 -16.60 9.07 13.72
C GLY A 309 -16.16 9.84 12.47
N ASP A 310 -15.97 11.14 12.65
CA ASP A 310 -15.79 12.11 11.57
C ASP A 310 -14.31 12.49 11.36
N PHE A 311 -13.46 12.32 12.37
CA PHE A 311 -12.05 12.74 12.31
C PHE A 311 -11.14 11.85 13.16
N VAL A 312 -9.83 11.98 12.92
CA VAL A 312 -8.79 11.38 13.78
C VAL A 312 -8.06 12.48 14.53
N ASP A 313 -7.98 12.33 15.84
CA ASP A 313 -7.13 13.18 16.68
C ASP A 313 -5.74 12.58 16.87
N ALA A 314 -4.74 13.44 16.77
CA ALA A 314 -3.37 13.13 17.12
C ALA A 314 -2.69 14.33 17.80
N SER A 315 -1.81 14.06 18.75
CA SER A 315 -0.98 15.08 19.39
C SER A 315 0.40 14.55 19.79
N ASN A 316 1.30 15.46 20.08
CA ASN A 316 2.61 15.18 20.67
C ASN A 316 2.70 15.87 22.04
N ALA A 317 3.27 15.20 23.05
CA ALA A 317 3.35 15.73 24.39
C ALA A 317 4.18 17.04 24.43
N VAL A 318 3.86 17.95 25.34
CA VAL A 318 4.58 19.23 25.48
C VAL A 318 6.04 18.99 25.91
N GLU A 319 6.25 17.97 26.73
CA GLU A 319 7.54 17.52 27.24
C GLU A 319 8.28 16.55 26.30
N ALA A 320 7.72 16.25 25.12
CA ALA A 320 8.38 15.39 24.14
C ALA A 320 9.71 15.98 23.69
N LYS A 321 10.70 15.11 23.47
CA LYS A 321 12.06 15.52 23.07
C LYS A 321 12.27 15.54 21.56
N GLU A 322 11.34 14.97 20.81
CA GLU A 322 11.42 14.80 19.36
C GLU A 322 10.03 14.99 18.75
N ASP A 323 10.02 15.33 17.46
CA ASP A 323 8.80 15.43 16.68
C ASP A 323 8.16 14.06 16.50
N SER A 324 6.83 14.04 16.49
CA SER A 324 6.09 12.88 16.05
C SER A 324 5.84 12.96 14.56
N ARG A 325 6.10 11.89 13.81
CA ARG A 325 5.78 11.81 12.38
C ARG A 325 5.03 10.53 12.06
N PHE A 326 3.93 10.63 11.32
CA PHE A 326 3.14 9.48 10.90
C PHE A 326 2.44 9.73 9.56
N MET A 327 2.16 8.64 8.85
CA MET A 327 1.24 8.66 7.71
C MET A 327 -0.18 8.46 8.22
N LEU A 328 -1.14 9.28 7.79
CA LEU A 328 -2.56 9.02 7.98
C LEU A 328 -3.20 8.73 6.63
N ILE A 329 -3.83 7.55 6.52
CA ILE A 329 -4.33 7.03 5.25
C ILE A 329 -5.78 6.61 5.44
N ALA A 330 -6.65 7.06 4.54
CA ALA A 330 -8.06 6.67 4.51
C ALA A 330 -8.48 6.31 3.08
N GLY A 331 -9.35 5.32 2.91
CA GLY A 331 -9.76 4.86 1.58
C GLY A 331 -11.20 4.38 1.57
N GLN A 332 -11.86 4.58 0.44
CA GLN A 332 -13.22 4.09 0.23
C GLN A 332 -13.20 2.56 0.20
N PRO A 333 -13.88 1.87 1.14
CA PRO A 333 -13.96 0.42 1.13
C PRO A 333 -14.68 -0.04 -0.14
N LEU A 334 -14.11 -1.03 -0.79
CA LEU A 334 -14.73 -1.70 -1.92
C LEU A 334 -15.58 -2.87 -1.41
N ASP A 335 -16.85 -2.90 -1.80
CA ASP A 335 -17.75 -4.02 -1.56
C ASP A 335 -17.55 -5.08 -2.65
N GLN A 336 -16.43 -5.78 -2.56
CA GLN A 336 -16.06 -6.83 -3.52
C GLN A 336 -15.22 -7.91 -2.83
N LYS A 337 -15.22 -9.10 -3.43
CA LYS A 337 -14.36 -10.20 -2.98
C LYS A 337 -12.91 -9.91 -3.35
N VAL A 338 -11.98 -10.16 -2.43
CA VAL A 338 -10.54 -10.07 -2.67
C VAL A 338 -9.95 -11.49 -2.65
N VAL A 339 -9.34 -11.89 -3.77
CA VAL A 339 -8.57 -13.14 -3.89
C VAL A 339 -7.16 -12.75 -4.33
N GLN A 340 -6.21 -12.92 -3.41
CA GLN A 340 -4.81 -12.58 -3.61
C GLN A 340 -3.96 -13.85 -3.62
N TYR A 341 -3.10 -13.97 -4.64
CA TYR A 341 -2.03 -14.97 -4.70
C TYR A 341 -0.75 -14.29 -5.20
N GLY A 342 0.16 -14.04 -4.25
CA GLY A 342 1.39 -13.29 -4.51
C GLY A 342 1.08 -11.92 -5.18
N PRO A 343 1.58 -11.68 -6.40
CA PRO A 343 1.43 -10.41 -7.10
C PRO A 343 0.05 -10.19 -7.75
N PHE A 344 -0.82 -11.19 -7.77
CA PHE A 344 -2.10 -11.13 -8.48
C PHE A 344 -3.26 -10.98 -7.50
N VAL A 345 -4.06 -9.93 -7.67
CA VAL A 345 -5.18 -9.58 -6.79
C VAL A 345 -6.45 -9.41 -7.62
N LEU A 346 -7.30 -10.44 -7.64
CA LEU A 346 -8.52 -10.50 -8.45
C LEU A 346 -9.73 -10.84 -7.56
N ASN A 347 -10.92 -11.06 -8.14
CA ASN A 347 -12.15 -11.30 -7.37
C ASN A 347 -12.55 -12.78 -7.24
N SER A 348 -11.85 -13.69 -7.94
CA SER A 348 -12.11 -15.14 -7.91
C SER A 348 -10.83 -15.97 -8.06
N GLN A 349 -10.87 -17.25 -7.67
CA GLN A 349 -9.72 -18.16 -7.81
C GLN A 349 -9.40 -18.43 -9.29
N GLU A 350 -10.43 -18.52 -10.10
CA GLU A 350 -10.36 -18.73 -11.55
C GLU A 350 -9.64 -17.57 -12.23
N GLN A 351 -9.96 -16.32 -11.86
CA GLN A 351 -9.26 -15.14 -12.39
C GLN A 351 -7.79 -15.08 -11.96
N VAL A 352 -7.48 -15.46 -10.73
CA VAL A 352 -6.09 -15.54 -10.26
C VAL A 352 -5.33 -16.63 -11.03
N TYR A 353 -5.94 -17.80 -11.24
CA TYR A 353 -5.35 -18.86 -12.05
C TYR A 353 -5.11 -18.40 -13.49
N GLN A 354 -6.08 -17.71 -14.08
CA GLN A 354 -5.92 -17.12 -15.41
C GLN A 354 -4.79 -16.08 -15.44
N ALA A 355 -4.62 -15.26 -14.41
CA ALA A 355 -3.51 -14.30 -14.32
C ALA A 355 -2.14 -14.98 -14.30
N MET A 356 -2.01 -16.10 -13.57
CA MET A 356 -0.79 -16.90 -13.59
C MET A 356 -0.49 -17.48 -14.97
N LEU A 357 -1.51 -18.04 -15.64
CA LEU A 357 -1.38 -18.55 -17.00
C LEU A 357 -1.00 -17.46 -18.00
N ASP A 358 -1.67 -16.31 -17.93
CA ASP A 358 -1.40 -15.16 -18.81
C ASP A 358 0.04 -14.66 -18.63
N TYR A 359 0.54 -14.60 -17.41
CA TYR A 359 1.94 -14.25 -17.14
C TYR A 359 2.91 -15.29 -17.73
N GLN A 360 2.70 -16.58 -17.45
CA GLN A 360 3.55 -17.67 -17.92
C GLN A 360 3.56 -17.82 -19.45
N THR A 361 2.46 -17.48 -20.10
CA THR A 361 2.29 -17.60 -21.56
C THR A 361 2.47 -16.28 -22.30
N HIS A 362 2.80 -15.19 -21.58
CA HIS A 362 2.96 -13.84 -22.12
C HIS A 362 1.74 -13.37 -22.92
N ALA A 363 0.56 -13.44 -22.33
CA ALA A 363 -0.72 -13.12 -22.97
C ALA A 363 -1.55 -12.13 -22.14
N ASN A 364 -2.57 -11.53 -22.78
CA ASN A 364 -3.66 -10.79 -22.14
C ASN A 364 -3.20 -9.69 -21.16
N GLY A 365 -2.08 -9.02 -21.44
CA GLY A 365 -1.50 -7.94 -20.62
C GLY A 365 -0.02 -8.16 -20.35
N PHE A 366 0.47 -9.39 -20.52
CA PHE A 366 1.87 -9.75 -20.31
C PHE A 366 2.63 -10.05 -21.61
N GLU A 367 2.13 -9.63 -22.78
CA GLU A 367 2.78 -9.87 -24.07
C GLU A 367 4.22 -9.34 -24.13
N ARG A 368 4.47 -8.22 -23.43
CA ARG A 368 5.79 -7.58 -23.37
C ARG A 368 6.74 -8.22 -22.35
N ALA A 369 6.26 -9.12 -21.51
CA ALA A 369 7.13 -9.82 -20.57
C ALA A 369 8.01 -10.88 -21.27
N ASN A 370 7.65 -11.29 -22.50
CA ASN A 370 8.42 -12.30 -23.23
C ASN A 370 9.82 -11.78 -23.60
N GLY A 371 10.85 -12.32 -22.95
CA GLY A 371 12.24 -11.95 -23.18
C GLY A 371 12.61 -10.53 -22.72
N TRP A 372 11.75 -9.88 -21.92
CA TRP A 372 12.09 -8.61 -21.29
C TRP A 372 12.88 -8.87 -20.02
N GLU A 373 13.94 -8.09 -19.84
CA GLU A 373 14.71 -7.99 -18.61
C GLU A 373 15.01 -6.52 -18.36
N SER A 374 14.80 -6.03 -17.14
CA SER A 374 15.16 -4.65 -16.81
C SER A 374 16.68 -4.45 -16.80
N GLU A 375 17.15 -3.27 -17.20
CA GLU A 375 18.56 -2.90 -17.07
C GLU A 375 18.94 -2.70 -15.59
N ILE A 376 18.00 -2.20 -14.78
CA ILE A 376 18.25 -1.98 -13.35
C ILE A 376 18.29 -3.27 -12.54
N GLY A 377 17.51 -4.30 -12.89
CA GLY A 377 17.49 -5.60 -12.22
C GLY A 377 18.79 -6.37 -12.38
N LYS A 378 19.49 -6.18 -13.51
CA LYS A 378 20.81 -6.77 -13.79
C LYS A 378 21.89 -6.35 -12.79
N ARG A 379 21.70 -5.24 -12.06
CA ARG A 379 22.64 -4.76 -11.01
C ARG A 379 22.78 -5.73 -9.83
N MET A 380 21.89 -6.71 -9.71
CA MET A 380 21.96 -7.76 -8.68
C MET A 380 22.94 -8.89 -9.01
N GLY A 381 23.42 -8.97 -10.25
CA GLY A 381 24.24 -10.08 -10.80
C GLY A 381 25.73 -9.82 -10.82
#